data_AF-A0A2W6P172-F1
#
_entry.id   AF-A0A2W6P172-F1
#
_cell.length_a   1.000
_cell.length_b   1.000
_cell.length_c   1.000
_cell.angle_alpha   90.00
_cell.angle_beta   90.00
_cell.angle_gamma   90.00
#
_symmetry.space_group_name_H-M   'P 1'
#
loop_
_entity.id
_entity.type
_entity.pdbx_description
1 polymer ?
#
loop_
_entity_poly.entity_id
_entity_poly.type
_entity_poly.pdbx_seq_one_letter_code
_entity_poly.pdbx_strand_id
1 'polypeptide(L)'
;MKMLRDPLFWLIALFVALIFWLPYSQPLFAALFPQLPRPVYQQESFAALALAHFWLVGISSLFAVIIGTGAGIAVTRPWGAEFRPLVETI
;
A
#
# COMPACT_ATOMS: atom_id res chain seq x y z
N MET A 1 1.01 28.28 7.18
CA MET A 1 0.14 28.21 5.97
C MET A 1 0.67 27.32 4.84
N LYS A 2 1.89 26.75 4.91
CA LYS A 2 2.42 25.85 3.85
C LYS A 2 1.61 24.55 3.67
N MET A 3 1.19 23.89 4.76
CA MET A 3 0.42 22.64 4.69
C MET A 3 -0.88 22.74 3.91
N LEU A 4 -1.60 23.86 3.99
CA LEU A 4 -2.88 24.06 3.29
C LEU A 4 -2.72 24.23 1.78
N ARG A 5 -1.51 24.56 1.30
CA ARG A 5 -1.19 24.66 -0.13
C ARG A 5 -0.54 23.40 -0.68
N ASP A 6 -0.25 22.42 0.18
CA ASP A 6 0.40 21.18 -0.22
C ASP A 6 -0.63 20.23 -0.86
N PRO A 7 -0.49 19.85 -2.14
CA PRO A 7 -1.40 18.90 -2.77
C PRO A 7 -1.41 17.53 -2.08
N LEU A 8 -0.29 17.12 -1.47
CA LEU A 8 -0.22 15.85 -0.74
C LEU A 8 -1.16 15.84 0.47
N PHE A 9 -1.25 16.95 1.19
CA PHE A 9 -2.16 17.07 2.32
C PHE A 9 -3.62 16.86 1.89
N TRP A 10 -4.04 17.50 0.79
CA TRP A 10 -5.39 17.36 0.25
C TRP A 10 -5.66 15.95 -0.28
N LEU A 11 -4.68 15.31 -0.91
CA LEU A 11 -4.80 13.93 -1.36
C LEU A 11 -4.98 12.96 -0.19
N ILE A 12 -4.21 13.14 0.90
CA ILE A 12 -4.35 12.34 2.11
C ILE A 12 -5.74 12.57 2.74
N ALA A 13 -6.16 13.83 2.87
CA ALA A 13 -7.47 14.16 3.41
C ALA A 13 -8.61 13.55 2.58
N LEU A 14 -8.51 13.63 1.24
CA LEU A 14 -9.46 13.01 0.32
C LEU A 14 -9.47 11.49 0.46
N PHE A 15 -8.29 10.86 0.54
CA PHE A 15 -8.17 9.41 0.72
C PHE A 15 -8.82 8.94 2.02
N VAL A 16 -8.55 9.63 3.14
CA VAL A 16 -9.18 9.37 4.43
C VAL A 16 -10.70 9.55 4.33
N ALA A 17 -11.16 10.65 3.73
CA ALA A 17 -12.59 10.89 3.52
C ALA A 17 -13.24 9.76 2.71
N LEU A 18 -12.60 9.29 1.64
CA LEU A 18 -13.10 8.18 0.82
C LEU A 18 -13.19 6.87 1.59
N ILE A 19 -12.20 6.54 2.42
CA ILE A 19 -12.23 5.33 3.26
C ILE A 19 -13.51 5.29 4.12
N PHE A 20 -13.87 6.42 4.72
CA PHE A 20 -15.06 6.50 5.58
C PHE A 20 -16.36 6.70 4.81
N TRP A 21 -16.31 7.32 3.62
CA TRP A 21 -17.50 7.61 2.82
C TRP A 21 -17.96 6.44 1.95
N LEU A 22 -17.03 5.63 1.45
CA LEU A 22 -17.31 4.50 0.55
C LEU A 22 -18.40 3.53 1.06
N PRO A 23 -18.47 3.16 2.35
CA PRO A 23 -19.57 2.34 2.87
C PRO A 23 -20.97 2.91 2.58
N TYR A 24 -21.13 4.23 2.54
CA TYR A 24 -22.42 4.90 2.33
C TYR A 24 -22.82 5.02 0.85
N SER A 25 -21.92 4.65 -0.07
CA SER A 25 -22.19 4.69 -1.51
C SER A 25 -23.09 3.56 -2.01
N GLN A 26 -23.59 2.68 -1.12
CA GLN A 26 -24.48 1.57 -1.46
C GLN A 26 -25.65 1.93 -2.36
N PRO A 27 -26.41 3.02 -2.14
CA PRO A 27 -27.55 3.35 -3.00
C PRO A 27 -27.13 3.66 -4.44
N LEU A 28 -25.98 4.32 -4.60
CA LEU A 28 -25.41 4.63 -5.91
C LEU A 28 -25.04 3.34 -6.65
N PHE A 29 -24.35 2.42 -5.98
CA PHE A 29 -23.97 1.14 -6.59
C PHE A 29 -25.17 0.21 -6.81
N ALA A 30 -26.18 0.24 -5.94
CA ALA A 30 -27.42 -0.52 -6.13
C ALA A 30 -28.22 -0.04 -7.35
N ALA A 31 -28.21 1.26 -7.65
CA ALA A 31 -28.83 1.80 -8.85
C ALA A 31 -28.12 1.35 -10.15
N LEU A 32 -26.78 1.26 -10.11
CA LEU A 32 -25.96 0.83 -11.25
C LEU A 32 -25.97 -0.70 -11.44
N PHE A 33 -26.04 -1.45 -10.34
CA PHE A 33 -25.96 -2.92 -10.33
C PHE A 33 -27.13 -3.54 -9.56
N PRO A 34 -28.37 -3.40 -10.07
CA PRO A 34 -29.58 -3.83 -9.34
C PRO A 34 -29.67 -5.34 -9.10
N GLN A 35 -28.87 -6.14 -9.82
CA GLN A 35 -28.85 -7.60 -9.71
C GLN A 35 -27.92 -8.11 -8.60
N LEU A 36 -27.05 -7.26 -8.03
CA LEU A 36 -26.13 -7.64 -6.97
C LEU A 36 -26.79 -7.42 -5.59
N PRO A 37 -27.00 -8.48 -4.78
CA PRO A 37 -27.62 -8.35 -3.45
C PRO A 37 -26.78 -7.54 -2.45
N ARG A 38 -25.46 -7.49 -2.66
CA ARG A 38 -24.50 -6.75 -1.82
C ARG A 38 -23.48 -6.06 -2.73
N PRO A 39 -23.81 -4.87 -3.26
CA PRO A 39 -22.96 -4.21 -4.24
C PRO A 39 -21.71 -3.57 -3.62
N VAL A 40 -21.65 -3.44 -2.28
CA VAL A 40 -20.50 -2.91 -1.55
C VAL A 40 -20.04 -3.95 -0.53
N TYR A 41 -18.72 -4.11 -0.40
CA TYR A 41 -18.09 -5.02 0.56
C TYR A 41 -18.37 -4.58 2.00
N GLN A 42 -18.74 -5.54 2.86
CA GLN A 42 -19.19 -5.29 4.24
C GLN A 42 -18.58 -6.23 5.28
N GLN A 43 -17.75 -7.19 4.88
CA GLN A 43 -17.20 -8.15 5.87
C GLN A 43 -16.26 -7.46 6.85
N GLU A 44 -15.49 -6.50 6.34
CA GLU A 44 -14.54 -5.72 7.11
C GLU A 44 -14.64 -4.25 6.68
N SER A 45 -14.29 -3.34 7.59
CA SER A 45 -14.30 -1.92 7.27
C SER A 45 -13.21 -1.60 6.24
N PHE A 46 -13.48 -0.67 5.32
CA PHE A 46 -12.46 -0.19 4.37
C PHE A 46 -11.23 0.37 5.08
N ALA A 47 -11.39 0.94 6.29
CA ALA A 47 -10.29 1.41 7.12
C ALA A 47 -9.42 0.24 7.62
N ALA A 48 -10.04 -0.85 8.08
CA ALA A 48 -9.31 -2.05 8.48
C ALA A 48 -8.58 -2.68 7.29
N LEU A 49 -9.21 -2.76 6.12
CA LEU A 49 -8.55 -3.22 4.89
C LEU A 49 -7.35 -2.35 4.52
N ALA A 50 -7.52 -1.03 4.54
CA ALA A 50 -6.44 -0.10 4.22
C ALA A 50 -5.27 -0.23 5.20
N LEU A 51 -5.55 -0.37 6.51
CA LEU A 51 -4.52 -0.55 7.53
C LEU A 51 -3.82 -1.90 7.40
N ALA A 52 -4.55 -2.98 7.13
CA ALA A 52 -3.99 -4.29 6.89
C ALA A 52 -3.04 -4.28 5.68
N HIS A 53 -3.44 -3.59 4.60
CA HIS A 53 -2.58 -3.39 3.43
C HIS A 53 -1.32 -2.59 3.78
N PHE A 54 -1.47 -1.49 4.51
CA PHE A 54 -0.33 -0.67 4.94
C PHE A 54 0.67 -1.47 5.78
N TRP A 55 0.17 -2.30 6.70
CA TRP A 55 0.99 -3.19 7.52
C TRP A 55 1.74 -4.22 6.69
N LEU A 56 1.03 -4.90 5.78
CA LEU A 56 1.60 -5.91 4.89
C LEU A 56 2.73 -5.32 4.04
N VAL A 57 2.46 -4.19 3.38
CA VAL A 57 3.44 -3.54 2.51
C VAL A 57 4.61 -2.97 3.33
N GLY A 58 4.33 -2.40 4.50
CA GLY A 58 5.36 -1.85 5.39
C GLY A 58 6.34 -2.92 5.86
N ILE A 59 5.84 -4.06 6.33
CA ILE A 59 6.69 -5.21 6.71
C ILE A 59 7.45 -5.75 5.51
N SER A 60 6.76 -5.99 4.39
CA SER A 60 7.39 -6.51 3.18
C SER A 60 8.53 -5.61 2.70
N SER A 61 8.31 -4.29 2.71
CA SER A 61 9.30 -3.29 2.33
C SER A 61 10.48 -3.26 3.30
N LEU A 62 10.24 -3.41 4.61
CA LEU A 62 11.32 -3.53 5.59
C LEU A 62 12.21 -4.73 5.29
N PHE A 63 11.64 -5.90 5.03
CA PHE A 63 12.40 -7.09 4.64
C PHE A 63 13.14 -6.87 3.32
N ALA A 64 12.49 -6.27 2.32
CA ALA A 64 13.12 -5.96 1.04
C ALA A 64 14.35 -5.04 1.21
N VAL A 65 14.24 -3.99 2.03
CA VAL A 65 15.35 -3.08 2.33
C VAL A 65 16.48 -3.81 3.05
N ILE A 66 16.18 -4.61 4.08
CA ILE A 66 17.20 -5.34 4.85
C ILE A 66 17.93 -6.34 3.96
N ILE A 67 17.19 -7.16 3.21
CA ILE A 67 17.77 -8.21 2.37
C ILE A 67 18.50 -7.60 1.19
N GLY A 68 17.89 -6.66 0.47
CA GLY A 68 18.48 -6.01 -0.70
C GLY A 68 19.75 -5.23 -0.34
N THR A 69 19.69 -4.41 0.72
CA THR A 69 20.86 -3.65 1.18
C THR A 69 21.94 -4.60 1.74
N GLY A 70 21.53 -5.62 2.51
CA GLY A 70 22.45 -6.62 3.06
C GLY A 70 23.18 -7.40 1.97
N ALA A 71 22.48 -7.83 0.93
CA ALA A 71 23.07 -8.47 -0.24
C ALA A 71 24.04 -7.53 -0.98
N GLY A 72 23.64 -6.27 -1.19
CA GLY A 72 24.50 -5.24 -1.77
C GLY A 72 25.80 -5.04 -0.97
N ILE A 73 25.71 -4.97 0.36
CA ILE A 73 26.88 -4.89 1.22
C ILE A 73 27.74 -6.15 1.11
N ALA A 74 27.13 -7.34 1.13
CA ALA A 74 27.86 -8.61 1.08
C ALA A 74 28.70 -8.74 -0.20
N VAL A 75 28.16 -8.37 -1.37
CA VAL A 75 28.89 -8.47 -2.64
C VAL A 75 29.98 -7.40 -2.82
N THR A 76 29.96 -6.33 -2.01
CA THR A 76 31.06 -5.35 -1.99
C THR A 76 32.25 -5.77 -1.12
N ARG A 77 32.12 -6.88 -0.37
CA ARG A 77 33.18 -7.38 0.51
C ARG A 77 34.02 -8.46 -0.17
N PRO A 78 35.32 -8.61 0.18
CA PRO A 78 36.22 -9.54 -0.50
C PRO A 78 35.74 -10.99 -0.54
N TRP A 79 35.04 -11.45 0.51
CA TRP A 79 34.51 -12.81 0.59
C TRP A 79 33.21 -13.03 -0.20
N GLY A 80 32.54 -11.96 -0.61
CA GLY A 80 31.23 -12.01 -1.30
C GLY A 80 31.26 -11.49 -2.73
N ALA A 81 32.39 -10.95 -3.20
CA ALA A 81 32.56 -10.33 -4.51
C ALA A 81 32.24 -11.29 -5.67
N GLU A 82 32.48 -12.59 -5.49
CA GLU A 82 32.18 -13.62 -6.50
C GLU A 82 30.68 -13.76 -6.80
N PHE A 83 29.81 -13.43 -5.84
CA PHE A 83 28.35 -13.51 -5.99
C PHE A 83 27.73 -12.26 -6.63
N ARG A 84 28.52 -11.24 -6.93
CA ARG A 84 28.04 -9.97 -7.51
C ARG A 84 27.22 -10.16 -8.80
N PRO A 85 27.63 -10.98 -9.79
CA PRO A 85 26.83 -11.17 -11.00
C PRO A 85 25.44 -11.78 -10.72
N LEU A 86 25.34 -12.63 -9.71
CA LEU A 86 24.06 -13.25 -9.31
C LEU A 86 23.10 -12.21 -8.72
N VAL A 87 23.61 -11.28 -7.91
CA VAL A 87 22.81 -10.20 -7.32
C VAL A 87 22.39 -9.15 -8.35
N GLU A 88 23.18 -8.92 -9.39
CA GLU A 88 22.84 -7.98 -10.47
C GLU A 88 21.78 -8.53 -11.46
N THR A 89 21.41 -9.80 -11.35
CA THR A 89 20.43 -10.46 -12.25
C THR A 89 19.00 -10.47 -11.68
N ILE A 90 18.81 -10.11 -10.40
CA ILE A 90 17.53 -10.09 -9.67
C ILE A 90 16.99 -8.67 -9.55
#